data_AF-A0A8K1DFM9-F1
#
_entry.id   AF-A0A8K1DFM9-F1
#
_cell.length_a   1.000
_cell.length_b   1.000
_cell.length_c   1.000
_cell.angle_alpha   90.00
_cell.angle_beta   90.00
_cell.angle_gamma   90.00
#
_symmetry.space_group_name_H-M   'P 1'
#
loop_
_entity.id
_entity.type
_entity.pdbx_description
1 polymer ?
#
loop_
_entity_poly.entity_id
_entity_poly.type
_entity_poly.pdbx_seq_one_letter_code
_entity_poly.pdbx_strand_id
1 'polypeptide(L)' 'DKVPFHPYYTIKDILGILIMFLLLMILVLFFPDLLGDPDNYMPANPLNTPPHIKPEWY' A
#
# COMPACT_ATOMS: atom_id res chain seq x y z
N ASP A 1 -29.04 17.86 13.62
CA ASP A 1 -29.44 16.44 13.62
C ASP A 1 -28.24 15.50 13.68
N LYS A 2 -28.36 14.44 14.47
CA LYS A 2 -27.40 13.33 14.55
C LYS A 2 -28.15 12.03 14.33
N VAL A 3 -27.52 11.08 13.63
CA VAL A 3 -28.04 9.72 13.46
C VAL A 3 -27.23 8.76 14.34
N PRO A 4 -27.82 7.64 14.81
CA PRO A 4 -27.08 6.62 15.54
C PRO A 4 -25.98 6.02 14.66
N PHE A 5 -24.92 5.49 15.29
CA PHE A 5 -23.79 4.96 14.53
C PHE A 5 -24.15 3.74 13.70
N HIS A 6 -24.80 2.77 14.35
CA HIS A 6 -25.35 1.60 13.69
C HIS A 6 -26.81 1.87 13.28
N PRO A 7 -27.22 1.49 12.04
CA PRO A 7 -26.45 0.80 11.01
C PRO A 7 -25.67 1.72 10.05
N TYR A 8 -25.87 3.04 10.13
CA TYR A 8 -25.52 4.00 9.09
C TYR A 8 -24.02 4.12 8.80
N TYR A 9 -23.18 4.35 9.82
CA TYR A 9 -21.74 4.43 9.60
C TYR A 9 -21.13 3.05 9.49
N THR A 10 -21.69 2.03 10.17
CA THR A 10 -21.21 0.65 10.03
C THR A 10 -21.22 0.18 8.57
N ILE A 11 -22.31 0.40 7.83
CA ILE A 11 -22.38 -0.03 6.42
C ILE A 11 -21.47 0.80 5.51
N LYS A 12 -21.33 2.11 5.81
CA LYS A 12 -20.42 3.01 5.09
C LYS A 12 -18.96 2.59 5.26
N ASP A 13 -18.58 2.23 6.49
CA ASP A 13 -17.23 1.81 6.82
C ASP A 13 -16.91 0.45 6.19
N ILE A 14 -17.88 -0.48 6.17
CA ILE A 14 -17.73 -1.77 5.45
C ILE A 14 -17.48 -1.53 3.95
N LEU A 15 -18.23 -0.62 3.31
CA LEU A 15 -17.98 -0.26 1.92
C LEU A 15 -16.57 0.33 1.72
N GLY A 16 -16.13 1.20 2.63
CA GLY A 16 -14.78 1.76 2.61
C GLY A 16 -13.70 0.68 2.72
N ILE A 17 -13.88 -0.27 3.63
CA ILE A 17 -12.97 -1.42 3.81
C ILE A 17 -12.91 -2.26 2.54
N LEU A 18 -14.04 -2.55 1.90
CA LEU A 18 -14.08 -3.32 0.65
C LEU A 18 -13.31 -2.63 -0.48
N ILE A 19 -13.45 -1.30 -0.62
CA ILE A 19 -12.69 -0.53 -1.62
C ILE A 19 -11.19 -0.54 -1.30
N MET A 20 -10.82 -0.33 -0.04
CA MET A 20 -9.41 -0.39 0.40
C MET A 20 -8.80 -1.76 0.09
N PHE A 21 -9.50 -2.85 0.42
CA PHE A 21 -9.04 -4.21 0.11
C PHE A 21 -8.95 -4.45 -1.38
N LEU A 22 -9.90 -3.97 -2.18
CA LEU A 22 -9.84 -4.12 -3.63
C LEU A 22 -8.57 -3.47 -4.20
N LEU A 23 -8.27 -2.23 -3.81
CA LEU A 23 -7.06 -1.53 -4.25
C LEU A 23 -5.78 -2.24 -3.81
N LEU A 24 -5.74 -2.71 -2.57
CA LEU A 24 -4.62 -3.49 -2.05
C LEU A 24 -4.42 -4.78 -2.85
N MET A 25 -5.49 -5.53 -3.11
CA MET A 25 -5.42 -6.78 -3.87
C MET A 25 -5.02 -6.53 -5.33
N ILE A 26 -5.43 -5.41 -5.95
CA ILE A 26 -4.97 -5.05 -7.28
C ILE A 26 -3.45 -4.86 -7.29
N LEU A 27 -2.91 -4.12 -6.31
CA LEU A 27 -1.47 -3.91 -6.19
C LEU A 27 -0.75 -5.24 -5.97
N VAL A 28 -1.18 -6.04 -4.99
CA VAL A 28 -0.50 -7.30 -4.64
C VAL A 28 -0.55 -8.34 -5.78
N LEU A 29 -1.70 -8.49 -6.44
CA LEU A 29 -1.89 -9.56 -7.43
C LEU A 29 -1.42 -9.20 -8.84
N PHE A 30 -1.49 -7.92 -9.23
CA PHE A 30 -1.17 -7.51 -10.61
C PHE A 30 0.08 -6.61 -10.69
N PHE A 31 0.43 -5.89 -9.63
CA PHE A 31 1.50 -4.89 -9.64
C PHE A 31 2.36 -4.94 -8.36
N PRO A 32 2.85 -6.13 -7.94
CA PRO A 32 3.45 -6.32 -6.61
C PRO A 32 4.66 -5.42 -6.35
N ASP A 33 5.44 -5.14 -7.40
CA ASP A 33 6.70 -4.42 -7.29
C ASP A 33 6.57 -2.93 -7.73
N LEU A 34 5.36 -2.47 -8.08
CA LEU A 34 5.13 -1.14 -8.64
C LEU A 34 5.54 0.01 -7.71
N LEU A 35 5.40 -0.17 -6.40
CA LEU A 35 5.79 0.81 -5.39
C LEU A 35 7.13 0.49 -4.71
N GLY A 36 7.84 -0.54 -5.18
CA GLY A 36 9.13 -0.97 -4.65
C GLY A 36 10.33 -0.37 -5.41
N ASP A 37 11.52 -0.55 -4.84
CA ASP A 37 12.78 -0.24 -5.51
C ASP A 37 13.46 -1.54 -5.99
N PRO A 38 13.77 -1.69 -7.29
CA PRO A 38 14.49 -2.85 -7.82
C PRO A 38 15.85 -3.12 -7.14
N ASP A 39 16.54 -2.09 -6.66
CA ASP A 39 17.85 -2.25 -6.01
C ASP A 39 17.74 -3.08 -4.71
N ASN A 40 16.56 -3.12 -4.07
CA ASN A 40 16.31 -3.91 -2.85
C ASN A 40 16.26 -5.43 -3.08
N TYR A 41 16.21 -5.90 -4.33
CA TYR A 41 16.38 -7.34 -4.63
C TYR A 41 17.85 -7.77 -4.62
N MET A 42 18.80 -6.83 -4.59
CA MET A 42 20.22 -7.13 -4.45
C MET A 42 20.60 -7.17 -2.96
N PRO A 43 21.40 -8.16 -2.51
CA PRO A 43 21.93 -8.17 -1.15
C PRO A 43 22.77 -6.91 -0.87
N ALA A 44 22.69 -6.40 0.36
CA ALA A 44 23.43 -5.22 0.77
C ALA A 44 24.95 -5.41 0.60
N ASN A 45 25.63 -4.41 0.04
CA ASN A 45 27.07 -4.39 -0.12
C ASN A 45 27.65 -3.09 0.48
N PRO A 46 28.37 -3.14 1.61
CA PRO A 46 28.90 -1.93 2.28
C PRO A 46 30.00 -1.22 1.47
N LEU A 47 30.53 -1.86 0.43
CA LEU A 47 31.57 -1.31 -0.44
C LEU A 47 31.01 -0.75 -1.76
N ASN A 48 29.70 -0.87 -1.99
CA ASN A 48 29.08 -0.41 -3.23
C ASN A 48 27.76 0.34 -2.94
N THR A 49 27.71 1.61 -3.30
CA THR A 49 26.50 2.44 -3.18
C THR A 49 25.80 2.51 -4.53
N PRO A 50 24.49 2.16 -4.62
CA PRO A 50 23.74 2.30 -5.86
C PRO A 50 23.74 3.76 -6.36
N PRO A 51 23.87 3.98 -7.69
CA PRO A 51 24.02 5.32 -8.26
C PRO A 51 22.79 6.21 -8.11
N HIS A 52 21.59 5.62 -7.98
CA HIS A 52 20.31 6.33 -7.85
C HIS A 52 19.59 6.02 -6.53
N ILE A 53 20.36 5.80 -5.46
CA ILE A 53 19.82 5.52 -4.11
C ILE A 53 18.80 6.59 -3.68
N LYS A 54 17.64 6.12 -3.22
CA LYS A 54 16.50 6.95 -2.77
C LYS A 54 15.74 6.23 -1.66
N PRO A 55 15.04 6.95 -0.76
CA PRO A 55 14.16 6.32 0.22
C PRO A 55 12.92 5.71 -0.46
N GLU A 56 12.15 4.93 0.29
CA GLU A 56 10.78 4.57 -0.08
C GLU A 56 9.91 5.82 -0.26
N TRP A 57 8.77 5.63 -0.91
CA TRP A 57 7.97 6.74 -1.44
C TRP A 57 7.14 7.52 -0.40
N TYR A 58 6.95 6.98 0.81
CA TYR A 58 6.17 7.57 1.91
C TYR A 58 7.07 8.04 3.06
#